data_AF-N9DPE6-F1
#
_entry.id   AF-N9DPE6-F1
#
_cell.length_a   1.000
_cell.length_b   1.000
_cell.length_c   1.000
_cell.angle_alpha   90.00
_cell.angle_beta   90.00
_cell.angle_gamma   90.00
#
_symmetry.space_group_name_H-M   'P 1'
#
loop_
_entity.id
_entity.type
_entity.pdbx_description
1 polymer ?
#
loop_
_entity_poly.entity_id
_entity_poly.type
_entity_poly.pdbx_seq_one_letter_code
_entity_poly.pdbx_strand_id
1 'polypeptide(L)'
;MITNYLKNESAAHTSATQRMQDIRQRFKNADHQYEFYIANAFNTVNFDQSFESFQRLDQLFTAFKNQIGVLDIRHDADPSQSNSLMLIASHLGQFLAERTSTPEQWFSREELKQNLPQNNVSLPESFLYDYALVLTNKIVFPLLVTHQYFKQADNAQPFSQHIESEILNHLIMSGEEKNKIAEEMHALQNMYQKNYTLNCGSAFLKLVEISNLDYSLQSLDRLDELMRELRQNYIASAEKFLSDQSNFYFVLFLSGYLGRVIAQHAGTSLRWLNPQQVSQMIGSEIAPQLQTCRVAQIHNQVFFTTGHIADFLFAPVIQTSSLQYAKQIINDILKVRTPLYLAHPSKSSTYQTSVFHDVLHQAGFLLGYVFQFIHGVMPRHDPNASMDPTSFPPGNTFIKHMDGPDAGLKQLELNPQDYPYNVMAYEMYACLPHLRTDAISLHIRQYGEHAINLHVVVPYFPVFDYRGFQILQPYLSACDSKTEQEMPLILENMQAFFDGIHTFEMPLPTERKVWAAHYKPASHPYPQNFSQN
;
A
#
# COMPACT_ATOMS: atom_id res chain seq x y z
N MET A 1 -52.34 -16.40 -11.12
CA MET A 1 -51.78 -17.22 -10.02
C MET A 1 -50.29 -17.05 -10.08
N ILE A 2 -49.79 -16.07 -9.33
CA ILE A 2 -48.39 -15.64 -9.32
C ILE A 2 -47.83 -16.14 -8.00
N THR A 3 -46.94 -17.12 -8.08
CA THR A 3 -46.27 -17.71 -6.92
C THR A 3 -45.04 -16.87 -6.62
N ASN A 4 -45.07 -16.15 -5.50
CA ASN A 4 -43.89 -15.53 -4.90
C ASN A 4 -42.85 -16.63 -4.62
N TYR A 5 -41.75 -16.66 -5.38
CA TYR A 5 -40.62 -17.58 -5.18
C TYR A 5 -39.56 -17.07 -4.20
N LEU A 6 -39.91 -16.06 -3.39
CA LEU A 6 -39.34 -15.87 -2.06
C LEU A 6 -40.48 -16.00 -1.07
N LYS A 7 -41.00 -17.22 -0.92
CA LYS A 7 -41.71 -17.57 0.30
C LYS A 7 -40.73 -17.32 1.44
N ASN A 8 -41.20 -16.58 2.44
CA ASN A 8 -40.80 -16.72 3.82
C ASN A 8 -40.80 -18.23 4.16
N GLU A 9 -39.71 -18.93 3.86
CA GLU A 9 -39.29 -20.02 4.73
C GLU A 9 -39.11 -19.37 6.09
N SER A 10 -39.73 -19.98 7.10
CA SER A 10 -39.72 -19.54 8.49
C SER A 10 -38.41 -18.82 8.81
N ALA A 11 -38.48 -17.52 9.12
CA ALA A 11 -37.36 -16.72 9.59
C ALA A 11 -36.87 -17.29 10.93
N ALA A 12 -36.20 -18.45 10.89
CA ALA A 12 -35.20 -18.80 11.85
C ALA A 12 -34.09 -17.78 11.63
N HIS A 13 -34.05 -16.75 12.48
CA HIS A 13 -33.08 -15.65 12.58
C HIS A 13 -31.75 -15.86 11.81
N THR A 14 -31.76 -15.77 10.47
CA THR A 14 -30.52 -15.71 9.69
C THR A 14 -30.00 -14.29 9.85
N SER A 15 -28.80 -14.16 10.42
CA SER A 15 -28.17 -12.86 10.60
C SER A 15 -27.99 -12.14 9.26
N ALA A 16 -27.91 -10.80 9.28
CA ALA A 16 -27.61 -10.03 8.09
C ALA A 16 -26.30 -10.48 7.42
N THR A 17 -25.30 -10.90 8.21
CA THR A 17 -24.05 -11.48 7.69
C THR A 17 -24.30 -12.75 6.89
N GLN A 18 -25.06 -13.68 7.44
CA GLN A 18 -25.36 -14.95 6.77
C GLN A 18 -26.11 -14.70 5.45
N ARG A 19 -27.05 -13.76 5.44
CA ARG A 19 -27.77 -13.39 4.22
C ARG A 19 -26.87 -12.83 3.13
N MET A 20 -25.90 -11.98 3.47
CA MET A 20 -24.93 -11.43 2.52
C MET A 20 -23.90 -12.47 2.07
N GLN A 21 -23.64 -13.50 2.86
CA GLN A 21 -22.83 -14.64 2.43
C GLN A 21 -23.61 -15.57 1.50
N ASP A 22 -24.88 -15.84 1.81
CA ASP A 22 -25.75 -16.73 1.04
C ASP A 22 -26.02 -16.19 -0.38
N ILE A 23 -26.15 -14.87 -0.55
CA ILE A 23 -26.34 -14.30 -1.90
C ILE A 23 -25.13 -14.57 -2.82
N ARG A 24 -23.90 -14.56 -2.27
CA ARG A 24 -22.69 -14.92 -3.02
C ARG A 24 -22.67 -16.40 -3.38
N GLN A 25 -23.06 -17.27 -2.45
CA GLN A 25 -23.13 -18.71 -2.70
C GLN A 25 -24.20 -19.07 -3.73
N ARG A 26 -25.36 -18.41 -3.69
CA ARG A 26 -26.41 -18.56 -4.70
C ARG A 26 -25.91 -18.22 -6.09
N PHE A 27 -25.24 -17.08 -6.28
CA PHE A 27 -24.73 -16.70 -7.60
C PHE A 27 -23.68 -17.68 -8.16
N LYS A 28 -22.86 -18.29 -7.29
CA LYS A 28 -21.90 -19.33 -7.69
C LYS A 28 -22.57 -20.61 -8.19
N ASN A 29 -23.79 -20.90 -7.75
CA ASN A 29 -24.55 -22.02 -8.27
C ASN A 29 -25.20 -21.64 -9.60
N ALA A 30 -24.81 -22.32 -10.68
CA ALA A 30 -25.34 -22.12 -12.03
C ALA A 30 -26.88 -22.21 -12.07
N ASP A 31 -27.47 -23.07 -11.24
CA ASP A 31 -28.92 -23.26 -11.18
C ASP A 31 -29.66 -22.04 -10.63
N HIS A 32 -29.01 -21.14 -9.88
CA HIS A 32 -29.63 -19.95 -9.31
C HIS A 32 -29.27 -18.65 -10.05
N GLN A 33 -28.46 -18.70 -11.11
CA GLN A 33 -28.03 -17.49 -11.82
C GLN A 33 -29.20 -16.73 -12.48
N TYR A 34 -30.31 -17.41 -12.81
CA TYR A 34 -31.52 -16.77 -13.33
C TYR A 34 -32.17 -15.79 -12.33
N GLU A 35 -31.82 -15.89 -11.04
CA GLU A 35 -32.32 -15.01 -9.98
C GLU A 35 -31.63 -13.64 -9.96
N PHE A 36 -30.64 -13.41 -10.82
CA PHE A 36 -29.86 -12.19 -10.88
C PHE A 36 -30.04 -11.50 -12.23
N TYR A 37 -30.41 -10.24 -12.20
CA TYR A 37 -30.39 -9.40 -13.39
C TYR A 37 -28.96 -9.32 -13.94
N ILE A 38 -28.81 -9.37 -15.28
CA ILE A 38 -27.52 -9.34 -16.00
C ILE A 38 -26.47 -10.36 -15.52
N ALA A 39 -26.90 -11.54 -15.04
CA ALA A 39 -26.00 -12.60 -14.54
C ALA A 39 -24.83 -12.96 -15.47
N ASN A 40 -25.07 -12.99 -16.79
CA ASN A 40 -24.01 -13.25 -17.77
C ASN A 40 -22.90 -12.18 -17.73
N ALA A 41 -23.24 -10.91 -17.51
CA ALA A 41 -22.25 -9.85 -17.36
C ALA A 41 -21.46 -10.02 -16.05
N PHE A 42 -22.11 -10.42 -14.96
CA PHE A 42 -21.41 -10.73 -13.71
C PHE A 42 -20.45 -11.91 -13.80
N ASN A 43 -20.76 -12.93 -14.62
CA ASN A 43 -19.80 -13.99 -14.89
C ASN A 43 -18.52 -13.47 -15.58
N THR A 44 -18.61 -12.42 -16.40
CA THR A 44 -17.42 -11.79 -17.02
C THR A 44 -16.62 -10.92 -16.06
N VAL A 45 -17.26 -10.39 -15.01
CA VAL A 45 -16.58 -9.67 -13.92
C VAL A 45 -15.69 -10.58 -13.09
N ASN A 46 -16.04 -11.87 -12.99
CA ASN A 46 -15.31 -12.87 -12.20
C ASN A 46 -15.01 -12.36 -10.78
N PHE A 47 -15.99 -12.44 -9.88
CA PHE A 47 -15.86 -12.02 -8.49
C PHE A 47 -14.93 -12.95 -7.68
N ASP A 48 -13.63 -12.76 -7.85
CA ASP A 48 -12.53 -13.52 -7.25
C ASP A 48 -11.94 -12.86 -5.99
N GLN A 49 -12.57 -11.79 -5.48
CA GLN A 49 -12.07 -10.96 -4.38
C GLN A 49 -10.73 -10.24 -4.67
N SER A 50 -10.34 -10.13 -5.94
CA SER A 50 -9.23 -9.29 -6.37
C SER A 50 -9.70 -7.86 -6.66
N PHE A 51 -8.79 -6.88 -6.60
CA PHE A 51 -9.11 -5.51 -6.97
C PHE A 51 -9.42 -5.35 -8.46
N GLU A 52 -8.82 -6.19 -9.31
CA GLU A 52 -9.12 -6.27 -10.74
C GLU A 52 -10.59 -6.66 -11.00
N SER A 53 -11.23 -7.46 -10.14
CA SER A 53 -12.68 -7.73 -10.26
C SER A 53 -13.51 -6.45 -10.15
N PHE A 54 -13.11 -5.49 -9.30
CA PHE A 54 -13.77 -4.19 -9.19
C PHE A 54 -13.44 -3.25 -10.37
N GLN A 55 -12.25 -3.37 -10.97
CA GLN A 55 -11.94 -2.68 -12.22
C GLN A 55 -12.77 -3.22 -13.39
N ARG A 56 -13.05 -4.54 -13.41
CA ARG A 56 -13.99 -5.14 -14.36
C ARG A 56 -15.42 -4.68 -14.09
N LEU A 57 -15.80 -4.40 -12.84
CA LEU A 57 -17.07 -3.73 -12.55
C LEU A 57 -17.15 -2.32 -13.11
N ASP A 58 -16.07 -1.53 -13.08
CA ASP A 58 -16.07 -0.21 -13.73
C ASP A 58 -16.40 -0.31 -15.22
N GLN A 59 -15.83 -1.31 -15.90
CA GLN A 59 -16.12 -1.60 -17.31
C GLN A 59 -17.59 -1.99 -17.49
N LEU A 60 -18.13 -2.83 -16.61
CA LEU A 60 -19.53 -3.22 -16.62
C LEU A 60 -20.44 -2.00 -16.44
N PHE A 61 -20.20 -1.14 -15.44
CA PHE A 61 -21.00 0.07 -15.21
C PHE A 61 -20.93 1.03 -16.39
N THR A 62 -19.75 1.19 -16.99
CA THR A 62 -19.55 2.02 -18.19
C THR A 62 -20.34 1.46 -19.37
N ALA A 63 -20.23 0.15 -19.63
CA ALA A 63 -20.97 -0.51 -20.71
C ALA A 63 -22.49 -0.45 -20.48
N PHE A 64 -22.93 -0.66 -19.24
CA PHE A 64 -24.32 -0.57 -18.82
C PHE A 64 -24.88 0.82 -19.09
N LYS A 65 -24.19 1.88 -18.63
CA LYS A 65 -24.60 3.27 -18.85
C LYS A 65 -24.69 3.59 -20.34
N ASN A 66 -23.75 3.12 -21.15
CA ASN A 66 -23.73 3.37 -22.58
C ASN A 66 -24.85 2.66 -23.35
N GLN A 67 -25.26 1.47 -22.91
CA GLN A 67 -26.25 0.64 -23.63
C GLN A 67 -27.68 0.83 -23.11
N ILE A 68 -27.85 1.00 -21.81
CA ILE A 68 -29.14 0.97 -21.11
C ILE A 68 -29.46 2.35 -20.51
N GLY A 69 -28.45 3.15 -20.17
CA GLY A 69 -28.61 4.43 -19.50
C GLY A 69 -28.66 4.27 -17.98
N VAL A 70 -29.68 4.83 -17.36
CA VAL A 70 -29.85 4.82 -15.90
C VAL A 70 -30.81 3.71 -15.49
N LEU A 71 -30.43 2.92 -14.48
CA LEU A 71 -31.33 1.97 -13.83
C LEU A 71 -31.64 2.45 -12.41
N ASP A 72 -32.88 2.92 -12.23
CA ASP A 72 -33.43 3.13 -10.88
C ASP A 72 -33.99 1.78 -10.41
N ILE A 73 -33.20 1.06 -9.61
CA ILE A 73 -33.52 -0.31 -9.21
C ILE A 73 -34.82 -0.29 -8.40
N ARG A 74 -35.87 -0.91 -8.92
CA ARG A 74 -37.18 -0.95 -8.27
C ARG A 74 -37.25 -2.12 -7.29
N HIS A 75 -36.80 -1.86 -6.06
CA HIS A 75 -36.57 -2.88 -5.04
C HIS A 75 -37.80 -3.78 -4.74
N ASP A 76 -39.00 -3.22 -4.82
CA ASP A 76 -40.26 -3.92 -4.51
C ASP A 76 -40.91 -4.60 -5.74
N ALA A 77 -40.40 -4.35 -6.95
CA ALA A 77 -41.05 -4.77 -8.20
C ALA A 77 -40.31 -5.90 -8.92
N ASP A 78 -38.98 -5.96 -8.82
CA ASP A 78 -38.16 -6.97 -9.50
C ASP A 78 -37.09 -7.53 -8.55
N PRO A 79 -37.33 -8.74 -7.99
CA PRO A 79 -36.38 -9.41 -7.11
C PRO A 79 -35.01 -9.61 -7.74
N SER A 80 -34.93 -9.76 -9.07
CA SER A 80 -33.66 -10.04 -9.75
C SER A 80 -32.71 -8.85 -9.74
N GLN A 81 -33.24 -7.62 -9.80
CA GLN A 81 -32.45 -6.41 -9.71
C GLN A 81 -31.95 -6.16 -8.28
N SER A 82 -32.80 -6.43 -7.28
CA SER A 82 -32.42 -6.37 -5.86
C SER A 82 -31.32 -7.39 -5.52
N ASN A 83 -31.43 -8.62 -6.03
CA ASN A 83 -30.41 -9.66 -5.87
C ASN A 83 -29.08 -9.26 -6.51
N SER A 84 -29.10 -8.67 -7.71
CA SER A 84 -27.90 -8.15 -8.38
C SER A 84 -27.21 -7.04 -7.59
N LEU A 85 -27.99 -6.14 -6.99
CA LEU A 85 -27.45 -5.09 -6.12
C LEU A 85 -26.83 -5.69 -4.85
N MET A 86 -27.52 -6.63 -4.21
CA MET A 86 -27.02 -7.35 -3.05
C MET A 86 -25.75 -8.14 -3.34
N LEU A 87 -25.64 -8.75 -4.53
CA LEU A 87 -24.44 -9.49 -4.94
C LEU A 87 -23.22 -8.59 -4.95
N ILE A 88 -23.26 -7.47 -5.69
CA ILE A 88 -22.12 -6.54 -5.74
C ILE A 88 -21.84 -5.94 -4.36
N ALA A 89 -22.88 -5.53 -3.63
CA ALA A 89 -22.74 -5.00 -2.27
C ALA A 89 -22.09 -6.01 -1.31
N SER A 90 -22.44 -7.29 -1.43
CA SER A 90 -21.87 -8.36 -0.63
C SER A 90 -20.38 -8.60 -0.95
N HIS A 91 -19.99 -8.55 -2.22
CA HIS A 91 -18.59 -8.65 -2.62
C HIS A 91 -17.79 -7.42 -2.19
N LEU A 92 -18.38 -6.23 -2.27
CA LEU A 92 -17.79 -5.00 -1.74
C LEU A 92 -17.54 -5.12 -0.23
N GLY A 93 -18.54 -5.55 0.54
CA GLY A 93 -18.39 -5.62 1.99
C GLY A 93 -17.43 -6.72 2.46
N GLN A 94 -17.42 -7.88 1.80
CA GLN A 94 -16.41 -8.91 2.03
C GLN A 94 -15.00 -8.36 1.77
N PHE A 95 -14.80 -7.73 0.61
CA PHE A 95 -13.50 -7.19 0.24
C PHE A 95 -13.02 -6.10 1.20
N LEU A 96 -13.88 -5.13 1.55
CA LEU A 96 -13.53 -4.09 2.51
C LEU A 96 -13.13 -4.69 3.85
N ALA A 97 -13.93 -5.62 4.39
CA ALA A 97 -13.66 -6.25 5.67
C ALA A 97 -12.30 -6.97 5.67
N GLU A 98 -12.02 -7.76 4.63
CA GLU A 98 -10.74 -8.47 4.47
C GLU A 98 -9.55 -7.48 4.37
N ARG A 99 -9.66 -6.42 3.56
CA ARG A 99 -8.58 -5.45 3.35
C ARG A 99 -8.35 -4.51 4.53
N THR A 100 -9.37 -4.25 5.34
CA THR A 100 -9.24 -3.49 6.60
C THR A 100 -8.90 -4.37 7.80
N SER A 101 -8.65 -5.68 7.60
CA SER A 101 -8.38 -6.63 8.69
C SER A 101 -9.46 -6.65 9.77
N THR A 102 -10.72 -6.46 9.36
CA THR A 102 -11.90 -6.51 10.24
C THR A 102 -12.77 -7.71 9.90
N PRO A 103 -13.42 -8.36 10.88
CA PRO A 103 -14.40 -9.40 10.57
C PRO A 103 -15.51 -8.88 9.66
N GLU A 104 -15.98 -9.71 8.72
CA GLU A 104 -17.14 -9.37 7.90
C GLU A 104 -18.41 -9.39 8.79
N GLN A 105 -18.78 -8.22 9.30
CA GLN A 105 -19.93 -8.06 10.19
C GLN A 105 -20.96 -7.14 9.56
N TRP A 106 -22.11 -7.72 9.21
CA TRP A 106 -23.25 -7.00 8.66
C TRP A 106 -24.36 -6.90 9.69
N PHE A 107 -24.95 -5.72 9.81
CA PHE A 107 -26.16 -5.47 10.58
C PHE A 107 -27.30 -5.12 9.64
N SER A 108 -28.47 -5.69 9.94
CA SER A 108 -29.73 -5.19 9.41
C SER A 108 -30.02 -3.79 9.96
N ARG A 109 -30.91 -3.04 9.32
CA ARG A 109 -31.36 -1.73 9.82
C ARG A 109 -31.86 -1.78 11.26
N GLU A 110 -32.57 -2.84 11.66
CA GLU A 110 -33.09 -2.99 13.03
C GLU A 110 -31.97 -3.33 14.02
N GLU A 111 -31.04 -4.21 13.67
CA GLU A 111 -29.84 -4.47 14.49
C GLU A 111 -29.00 -3.20 14.64
N LEU A 112 -28.88 -2.39 13.59
CA LEU A 112 -28.12 -1.14 13.63
C LEU A 112 -28.76 -0.12 14.58
N LYS A 113 -30.11 0.02 14.55
CA LYS A 113 -30.85 0.88 15.49
C LYS A 113 -30.68 0.45 16.95
N GLN A 114 -30.51 -0.84 17.21
CA GLN A 114 -30.32 -1.39 18.57
C GLN A 114 -28.89 -1.21 19.08
N ASN A 115 -27.90 -1.26 18.19
CA ASN A 115 -26.47 -1.24 18.56
C ASN A 115 -25.80 0.14 18.45
N LEU A 116 -26.43 1.12 17.79
CA LEU A 116 -25.91 2.49 17.74
C LEU A 116 -26.27 3.27 19.02
N PRO A 117 -25.34 4.07 19.59
CA PRO A 117 -25.64 4.93 20.72
C PRO A 117 -26.81 5.87 20.37
N GLN A 118 -27.82 5.89 21.23
CA GLN A 118 -29.08 6.60 21.05
C GLN A 118 -28.88 8.11 20.91
N ASN A 119 -28.62 8.59 19.70
CA ASN A 119 -28.76 9.99 19.31
C ASN A 119 -29.38 10.04 17.90
N ASN A 120 -30.71 10.01 17.83
CA ASN A 120 -31.58 10.51 16.75
C ASN A 120 -31.12 10.43 15.28
N VAL A 121 -30.40 9.40 14.84
CA VAL A 121 -30.22 9.15 13.41
C VAL A 121 -31.41 8.34 12.93
N SER A 122 -32.45 9.02 12.42
CA SER A 122 -33.51 8.35 11.68
C SER A 122 -32.94 7.84 10.37
N LEU A 123 -32.58 6.56 10.31
CA LEU A 123 -32.21 5.91 9.05
C LEU A 123 -33.41 5.93 8.10
N PRO A 124 -33.24 6.31 6.82
CA PRO A 124 -34.33 6.29 5.86
C PRO A 124 -34.97 4.90 5.76
N GLU A 125 -36.30 4.85 5.63
CA GLU A 125 -37.04 3.61 5.33
C GLU A 125 -36.86 3.23 3.86
N SER A 126 -35.66 2.77 3.51
CA SER A 126 -35.29 2.38 2.16
C SER A 126 -34.40 1.14 2.17
N PHE A 127 -34.60 0.26 1.18
CA PHE A 127 -33.80 -0.93 0.96
C PHE A 127 -32.29 -0.66 0.91
N LEU A 128 -31.89 0.52 0.44
CA LEU A 128 -30.48 0.92 0.36
C LEU A 128 -29.78 1.02 1.72
N TYR A 129 -30.56 1.08 2.81
CA TYR A 129 -30.07 1.15 4.20
C TYR A 129 -30.39 -0.11 5.00
N ASP A 130 -30.94 -1.15 4.38
CA ASP A 130 -31.37 -2.37 5.09
C ASP A 130 -30.18 -3.21 5.58
N TYR A 131 -29.01 -3.07 4.95
CA TYR A 131 -27.79 -3.80 5.30
C TYR A 131 -26.63 -2.83 5.41
N ALA A 132 -26.02 -2.81 6.60
CA ALA A 132 -24.88 -1.98 6.94
C ALA A 132 -23.68 -2.88 7.25
N LEU A 133 -22.52 -2.54 6.68
CA LEU A 133 -21.26 -3.17 7.02
C LEU A 133 -20.62 -2.36 8.16
N VAL A 134 -20.28 -3.03 9.26
CA VAL A 134 -19.65 -2.39 10.42
C VAL A 134 -18.15 -2.65 10.36
N LEU A 135 -17.38 -1.58 10.16
CA LEU A 135 -15.92 -1.57 10.25
C LEU A 135 -15.51 -0.85 11.55
N THR A 136 -14.26 -1.05 12.02
CA THR A 136 -13.78 -0.57 13.34
C THR A 136 -14.19 0.87 13.69
N ASN A 137 -14.11 1.80 12.73
CA ASN A 137 -14.40 3.22 12.94
C ASN A 137 -15.41 3.79 11.93
N LYS A 138 -16.14 2.94 11.19
CA LYS A 138 -17.03 3.40 10.13
C LYS A 138 -18.16 2.40 9.88
N ILE A 139 -19.35 2.93 9.63
CA ILE A 139 -20.46 2.16 9.07
C ILE A 139 -20.56 2.51 7.59
N VAL A 140 -20.54 1.48 6.75
CA VAL A 140 -20.70 1.61 5.31
C VAL A 140 -22.07 1.06 4.93
N PHE A 141 -22.71 1.65 3.92
CA PHE A 141 -23.94 1.14 3.32
C PHE A 141 -23.67 0.66 1.88
N PRO A 142 -23.12 -0.55 1.67
CA PRO A 142 -22.71 -1.03 0.35
C PRO A 142 -23.80 -1.05 -0.72
N LEU A 143 -25.07 -1.26 -0.33
CA LEU A 143 -26.21 -1.18 -1.25
C LEU A 143 -26.40 0.23 -1.80
N LEU A 144 -26.36 1.25 -0.92
CA LEU A 144 -26.42 2.65 -1.32
C LEU A 144 -25.29 3.00 -2.28
N VAL A 145 -24.06 2.62 -1.94
CA VAL A 145 -22.87 2.88 -2.77
C VAL A 145 -23.05 2.24 -4.15
N THR A 146 -23.35 0.94 -4.20
CA THR A 146 -23.50 0.22 -5.48
C THR A 146 -24.64 0.81 -6.32
N HIS A 147 -25.74 1.21 -5.69
CA HIS A 147 -26.90 1.76 -6.39
C HIS A 147 -26.58 3.08 -7.10
N GLN A 148 -25.69 3.91 -6.52
CA GLN A 148 -25.24 5.15 -7.16
C GLN A 148 -24.57 4.91 -8.53
N TYR A 149 -23.90 3.76 -8.71
CA TYR A 149 -23.25 3.41 -9.98
C TYR A 149 -24.19 2.88 -11.07
N PHE A 150 -25.40 2.46 -10.70
CA PHE A 150 -26.48 2.20 -11.65
C PHE A 150 -27.35 3.43 -11.94
N LYS A 151 -27.48 4.33 -10.95
CA LYS A 151 -28.42 5.44 -10.98
C LYS A 151 -27.86 6.75 -11.53
N GLN A 152 -26.63 7.11 -11.17
CA GLN A 152 -26.07 8.41 -11.53
C GLN A 152 -25.35 8.33 -12.86
N ALA A 153 -25.61 9.30 -13.74
CA ALA A 153 -24.85 9.42 -14.97
C ALA A 153 -23.38 9.72 -14.63
N ASP A 154 -23.10 10.74 -13.84
CA ASP A 154 -21.73 11.24 -13.69
C ASP A 154 -21.25 11.12 -12.24
N ASN A 155 -20.92 9.88 -11.83
CA ASN A 155 -20.11 9.68 -10.63
C ASN A 155 -18.74 10.34 -10.84
N ALA A 156 -18.26 11.06 -9.83
CA ALA A 156 -16.97 11.75 -9.91
C ALA A 156 -15.79 10.79 -10.09
N GLN A 157 -15.93 9.54 -9.64
CA GLN A 157 -14.89 8.51 -9.67
C GLN A 157 -15.48 7.15 -10.05
N PRO A 158 -14.69 6.25 -10.67
CA PRO A 158 -15.03 4.84 -10.85
C PRO A 158 -15.24 4.10 -9.51
N PHE A 159 -15.97 2.98 -9.55
CA PHE A 159 -16.29 2.16 -8.39
C PHE A 159 -15.03 1.61 -7.72
N SER A 160 -14.05 1.13 -8.49
CA SER A 160 -12.78 0.67 -7.94
C SER A 160 -12.01 1.76 -7.19
N GLN A 161 -12.06 3.01 -7.68
CA GLN A 161 -11.40 4.15 -7.04
C GLN A 161 -12.11 4.56 -5.74
N HIS A 162 -13.44 4.46 -5.69
CA HIS A 162 -14.18 4.64 -4.45
C HIS A 162 -13.77 3.61 -3.38
N ILE A 163 -13.63 2.34 -3.77
CA ILE A 163 -13.15 1.27 -2.87
C ILE A 163 -11.75 1.57 -2.37
N GLU A 164 -10.84 1.96 -3.27
CA GLU A 164 -9.48 2.34 -2.88
C GLU A 164 -9.49 3.52 -1.89
N SER A 165 -10.30 4.55 -2.16
CA SER A 165 -10.45 5.69 -1.26
C SER A 165 -10.95 5.30 0.13
N GLU A 166 -11.88 4.34 0.24
CA GLU A 166 -12.35 3.81 1.51
C GLU A 166 -11.25 3.10 2.29
N ILE A 167 -10.43 2.28 1.61
CA ILE A 167 -9.30 1.58 2.22
C ILE A 167 -8.22 2.56 2.69
N LEU A 168 -7.88 3.56 1.87
CA LEU A 168 -6.89 4.59 2.24
C LEU A 168 -7.37 5.43 3.42
N ASN A 169 -8.65 5.80 3.46
CA ASN A 169 -9.23 6.49 4.62
C ASN A 169 -9.12 5.66 5.90
N HIS A 170 -9.38 4.35 5.82
CA HIS A 170 -9.20 3.46 6.97
C HIS A 170 -7.74 3.47 7.47
N LEU A 171 -6.77 3.34 6.56
CA LEU A 171 -5.34 3.36 6.91
C LEU A 171 -4.92 4.68 7.59
N ILE A 172 -5.47 5.81 7.13
CA ILE A 172 -5.21 7.13 7.73
C ILE A 172 -5.78 7.20 9.16
N MET A 173 -6.98 6.69 9.37
CA MET A 173 -7.62 6.69 10.69
C MET A 173 -6.97 5.73 11.69
N SER A 174 -6.42 4.61 11.22
CA SER A 174 -5.77 3.59 12.05
C SER A 174 -4.26 3.81 12.24
N GLY A 175 -3.70 4.94 11.80
CA GLY A 175 -2.24 5.12 11.68
C GLY A 175 -1.45 4.93 12.98
N GLU A 176 -2.02 5.32 14.13
CA GLU A 176 -1.37 5.16 15.44
C GLU A 176 -1.44 3.72 15.96
N GLU A 177 -2.38 2.92 15.46
CA GLU A 177 -2.45 1.49 15.78
C GLU A 177 -1.26 0.76 15.15
N LYS A 178 -0.64 -0.16 15.91
CA LYS A 178 0.45 -1.03 15.43
C LYS A 178 1.62 -0.28 14.77
N ASN A 179 1.88 0.98 15.15
CA ASN A 179 2.96 1.82 14.60
C ASN A 179 2.89 2.01 13.06
N LYS A 180 1.69 2.08 12.49
CA LYS A 180 1.43 2.21 11.03
C LYS A 180 1.52 3.63 10.47
N ILE A 181 2.20 4.53 11.18
CA ILE A 181 2.32 5.95 10.83
C ILE A 181 2.90 6.17 9.43
N ALA A 182 3.85 5.32 9.00
CA ALA A 182 4.36 5.37 7.63
C ALA A 182 3.25 5.09 6.60
N GLU A 183 2.40 4.09 6.83
CA GLU A 183 1.25 3.77 5.97
C GLU A 183 0.26 4.93 5.94
N GLU A 184 -0.08 5.52 7.10
CA GLU A 184 -0.94 6.71 7.22
C GLU A 184 -0.45 7.86 6.33
N MET A 185 0.82 8.24 6.49
CA MET A 185 1.38 9.40 5.78
C MET A 185 1.44 9.15 4.27
N HIS A 186 1.78 7.94 3.82
CA HIS A 186 1.74 7.60 2.39
C HIS A 186 0.32 7.50 1.85
N ALA A 187 -0.63 6.96 2.61
CA ALA A 187 -2.05 6.94 2.24
C ALA A 187 -2.60 8.35 2.09
N LEU A 188 -2.27 9.26 3.01
CA LEU A 188 -2.65 10.67 2.94
C LEU A 188 -2.08 11.37 1.70
N GLN A 189 -0.81 11.11 1.35
CA GLN A 189 -0.24 11.60 0.09
C GLN A 189 -1.02 11.08 -1.13
N ASN A 190 -1.34 9.79 -1.14
CA ASN A 190 -2.08 9.17 -2.25
C ASN A 190 -3.49 9.75 -2.39
N MET A 191 -4.16 10.04 -1.27
CA MET A 191 -5.49 10.66 -1.28
C MET A 191 -5.48 12.00 -2.02
N TYR A 192 -4.53 12.89 -1.71
CA TYR A 192 -4.40 14.17 -2.39
C TYR A 192 -3.92 14.02 -3.84
N GLN A 193 -2.95 13.14 -4.11
CA GLN A 193 -2.43 12.93 -5.47
C GLN A 193 -3.51 12.41 -6.42
N LYS A 194 -4.46 11.61 -5.92
CA LYS A 194 -5.56 11.04 -6.69
C LYS A 194 -6.85 11.86 -6.63
N ASN A 195 -6.84 13.02 -5.97
CA ASN A 195 -8.03 13.85 -5.71
C ASN A 195 -9.17 13.08 -5.02
N TYR A 196 -8.82 12.20 -4.08
CA TYR A 196 -9.78 11.48 -3.25
C TYR A 196 -10.20 12.32 -2.04
N THR A 197 -11.41 12.05 -1.54
CA THR A 197 -11.98 12.80 -0.41
C THR A 197 -11.73 12.07 0.91
N LEU A 198 -11.20 12.79 1.90
CA LEU A 198 -11.03 12.27 3.25
C LEU A 198 -12.40 12.16 3.97
N ASN A 199 -12.54 11.21 4.90
CA ASN A 199 -13.76 11.05 5.70
C ASN A 199 -14.13 12.32 6.49
N CYS A 200 -13.14 13.06 6.98
CA CYS A 200 -13.32 14.34 7.67
C CYS A 200 -13.46 15.55 6.72
N GLY A 201 -13.45 15.32 5.39
CA GLY A 201 -13.33 16.35 4.37
C GLY A 201 -11.88 16.61 3.96
N SER A 202 -11.67 16.96 2.68
CA SER A 202 -10.36 17.34 2.13
C SER A 202 -10.24 18.85 2.05
N ALA A 203 -9.65 19.46 3.08
CA ALA A 203 -9.43 20.89 3.09
C ALA A 203 -8.53 21.30 1.91
N PHE A 204 -8.89 22.41 1.26
CA PHE A 204 -8.12 23.09 0.21
C PHE A 204 -7.73 22.24 -1.01
N LEU A 205 -8.44 21.15 -1.30
CA LEU A 205 -8.12 20.25 -2.42
C LEU A 205 -7.99 21.00 -3.75
N LYS A 206 -8.93 21.92 -4.05
CA LYS A 206 -8.87 22.76 -5.25
C LYS A 206 -7.63 23.66 -5.32
N LEU A 207 -7.17 24.18 -4.18
CA LEU A 207 -5.95 24.98 -4.15
C LEU A 207 -4.72 24.11 -4.47
N VAL A 208 -4.67 22.89 -3.92
CA VAL A 208 -3.62 21.91 -4.25
C VAL A 208 -3.60 21.58 -5.74
N GLU A 209 -4.78 21.33 -6.34
CA GLU A 209 -4.91 21.09 -7.78
C GLU A 209 -4.35 22.25 -8.61
N ILE A 210 -4.70 23.50 -8.26
CA ILE A 210 -4.24 24.70 -8.97
C ILE A 210 -2.73 24.95 -8.75
N SER A 211 -2.19 24.65 -7.56
CA SER A 211 -0.77 24.78 -7.26
C SER A 211 0.12 23.82 -8.07
N ASN A 212 -0.45 22.78 -8.69
CA ASN A 212 0.26 21.84 -9.56
C ASN A 212 1.53 21.26 -8.91
N LEU A 213 1.38 20.74 -7.70
CA LEU A 213 2.45 20.16 -6.91
C LEU A 213 2.89 18.79 -7.52
N ASP A 214 4.03 18.77 -8.22
CA ASP A 214 4.50 17.63 -9.05
C ASP A 214 5.70 16.84 -8.46
N TYR A 215 6.03 17.07 -7.20
CA TYR A 215 7.18 16.50 -6.48
C TYR A 215 8.58 16.87 -7.05
N SER A 216 8.68 17.85 -7.95
CA SER A 216 9.96 18.45 -8.35
C SER A 216 10.53 19.35 -7.25
N LEU A 217 11.83 19.66 -7.28
CA LEU A 217 12.37 20.69 -6.37
C LEU A 217 11.73 22.06 -6.62
N GLN A 218 11.46 22.43 -7.88
CA GLN A 218 10.79 23.70 -8.19
C GLN A 218 9.37 23.79 -7.62
N SER A 219 8.69 22.65 -7.41
CA SER A 219 7.37 22.65 -6.79
C SER A 219 7.35 23.17 -5.35
N LEU A 220 8.50 23.23 -4.68
CA LEU A 220 8.58 23.77 -3.31
C LEU A 220 8.37 25.29 -3.26
N ASP A 221 8.64 26.01 -4.35
CA ASP A 221 8.28 27.44 -4.44
C ASP A 221 6.75 27.60 -4.54
N ARG A 222 6.08 26.72 -5.31
CA ARG A 222 4.60 26.67 -5.40
C ARG A 222 3.95 26.21 -4.10
N LEU A 223 4.61 25.33 -3.34
CA LEU A 223 4.21 24.95 -1.99
C LEU A 223 4.25 26.16 -1.05
N ASP A 224 5.30 26.98 -1.12
CA ASP A 224 5.42 28.20 -0.33
C ASP A 224 4.34 29.24 -0.70
N GLU A 225 4.03 29.38 -1.99
CA GLU A 225 2.93 30.24 -2.47
C GLU A 225 1.58 29.78 -1.91
N LEU A 226 1.28 28.48 -1.97
CA LEU A 226 0.09 27.89 -1.37
C LEU A 226 0.02 28.19 0.13
N MET A 227 1.11 28.00 0.87
CA MET A 227 1.13 28.28 2.31
C MET A 227 0.97 29.77 2.64
N ARG A 228 1.50 30.67 1.80
CA ARG A 228 1.27 32.13 1.95
C ARG A 228 -0.19 32.49 1.71
N GLU A 229 -0.82 31.91 0.70
CA GLU A 229 -2.25 32.09 0.40
C GLU A 229 -3.12 31.65 1.60
N LEU A 230 -2.84 30.47 2.17
CA LEU A 230 -3.52 29.97 3.38
C LEU A 230 -3.38 30.94 4.54
N ARG A 231 -2.14 31.38 4.80
CA ARG A 231 -1.81 32.29 5.90
C ARG A 231 -2.53 33.64 5.78
N GLN A 232 -2.66 34.18 4.56
CA GLN A 232 -3.25 35.49 4.32
C GLN A 232 -4.78 35.45 4.35
N ASN A 233 -5.38 34.41 3.77
CA ASN A 233 -6.81 34.43 3.44
C ASN A 233 -7.66 33.46 4.28
N TYR A 234 -7.06 32.45 4.91
CA TYR A 234 -7.79 31.36 5.55
C TYR A 234 -7.45 31.16 7.03
N ILE A 235 -6.25 31.53 7.48
CA ILE A 235 -5.77 31.32 8.85
C ILE A 235 -5.92 32.59 9.67
N ALA A 236 -6.92 32.62 10.57
CA ALA A 236 -7.07 33.69 11.56
C ALA A 236 -6.20 33.45 12.81
N SER A 237 -6.17 32.21 13.30
CA SER A 237 -5.31 31.76 14.40
C SER A 237 -5.04 30.26 14.27
N ALA A 238 -3.92 29.78 14.82
CA ALA A 238 -3.55 28.36 14.78
C ALA A 238 -4.60 27.47 15.47
N GLU A 239 -5.05 27.87 16.67
CA GLU A 239 -6.04 27.11 17.45
C GLU A 239 -7.37 26.95 16.69
N LYS A 240 -7.89 28.04 16.11
CA LYS A 240 -9.15 28.00 15.35
C LYS A 240 -9.01 27.20 14.06
N PHE A 241 -7.84 27.25 13.41
CA PHE A 241 -7.60 26.52 12.18
C PHE A 241 -7.51 25.00 12.43
N LEU A 242 -6.81 24.60 13.49
CA LEU A 242 -6.53 23.20 13.83
C LEU A 242 -7.68 22.51 14.58
N SER A 243 -8.72 23.24 14.99
CA SER A 243 -9.93 22.63 15.56
C SER A 243 -10.74 21.85 14.52
N ASP A 244 -10.51 22.11 13.23
CA ASP A 244 -11.02 21.31 12.13
C ASP A 244 -10.02 20.19 11.78
N GLN A 245 -10.48 18.94 11.89
CA GLN A 245 -9.67 17.77 11.61
C GLN A 245 -9.17 17.72 10.15
N SER A 246 -9.96 18.22 9.19
CA SER A 246 -9.56 18.29 7.78
C SER A 246 -8.34 19.19 7.58
N ASN A 247 -8.27 20.30 8.31
CA ASN A 247 -7.14 21.22 8.28
C ASN A 247 -5.88 20.60 8.92
N PHE A 248 -6.04 19.82 9.99
CA PHE A 248 -4.93 19.07 10.58
C PHE A 248 -4.32 18.08 9.59
N TYR A 249 -5.14 17.24 8.94
CA TYR A 249 -4.64 16.31 7.92
C TYR A 249 -4.07 17.03 6.71
N PHE A 250 -4.57 18.22 6.37
CA PHE A 250 -3.96 19.01 5.32
C PHE A 250 -2.54 19.49 5.69
N VAL A 251 -2.28 19.90 6.94
CA VAL A 251 -0.93 20.20 7.42
C VAL A 251 -0.01 18.97 7.31
N LEU A 252 -0.53 17.79 7.66
CA LEU A 252 0.22 16.53 7.50
C LEU A 252 0.48 16.20 6.03
N PHE A 253 -0.45 16.50 5.12
CA PHE A 253 -0.24 16.37 3.68
C PHE A 253 0.92 17.26 3.21
N LEU A 254 0.95 18.53 3.61
CA LEU A 254 2.04 19.45 3.23
C LEU A 254 3.40 18.96 3.78
N SER A 255 3.43 18.45 5.02
CA SER A 255 4.62 17.84 5.63
C SER A 255 5.06 16.59 4.86
N GLY A 256 4.11 15.71 4.54
CA GLY A 256 4.33 14.52 3.74
C GLY A 256 4.89 14.82 2.35
N TYR A 257 4.39 15.88 1.72
CA TYR A 257 4.83 16.35 0.42
C TYR A 257 6.29 16.80 0.47
N LEU A 258 6.63 17.66 1.44
CA LEU A 258 8.00 18.14 1.66
C LEU A 258 8.97 16.98 1.94
N GLY A 259 8.61 16.08 2.85
CA GLY A 259 9.42 14.90 3.17
C GLY A 259 9.65 13.99 1.97
N ARG A 260 8.62 13.77 1.14
CA ARG A 260 8.72 13.00 -0.11
C ARG A 260 9.65 13.67 -1.12
N VAL A 261 9.53 14.98 -1.34
CA VAL A 261 10.45 15.71 -2.23
C VAL A 261 11.89 15.57 -1.75
N ILE A 262 12.16 15.77 -0.45
CA ILE A 262 13.50 15.63 0.11
C ILE A 262 14.05 14.22 -0.14
N ALA A 263 13.32 13.17 0.27
CA ALA A 263 13.78 11.80 0.15
C ALA A 263 13.97 11.34 -1.31
N GLN A 264 13.08 11.78 -2.21
CA GLN A 264 13.17 11.50 -3.64
C GLN A 264 14.41 12.12 -4.28
N HIS A 265 14.69 13.40 -4.00
CA HIS A 265 15.84 14.10 -4.58
C HIS A 265 17.16 13.75 -3.89
N ALA A 266 17.11 13.30 -2.63
CA ALA A 266 18.24 12.67 -1.96
C ALA A 266 18.44 11.20 -2.34
N GLY A 267 17.52 10.60 -3.10
CA GLY A 267 17.53 9.19 -3.51
C GLY A 267 17.72 8.21 -2.35
N THR A 268 16.83 8.29 -1.35
CA THR A 268 16.90 7.48 -0.13
C THR A 268 15.51 7.20 0.45
N SER A 269 15.44 6.36 1.48
CA SER A 269 14.20 5.99 2.14
C SER A 269 13.55 7.14 2.92
N LEU A 270 12.23 7.09 3.06
CA LEU A 270 11.40 7.96 3.89
C LEU A 270 10.55 7.13 4.82
N ARG A 271 10.78 7.24 6.12
CA ARG A 271 9.93 6.67 7.17
C ARG A 271 9.34 7.78 8.02
N TRP A 272 8.13 7.57 8.52
CA TRP A 272 7.46 8.50 9.43
C TRP A 272 7.41 7.94 10.84
N LEU A 273 7.74 8.78 11.80
CA LEU A 273 7.82 8.45 13.22
C LEU A 273 6.92 9.36 14.05
N ASN A 274 6.40 8.85 15.17
CA ASN A 274 5.75 9.65 16.20
C ASN A 274 6.77 10.19 17.23
N PRO A 275 6.39 11.14 18.10
CA PRO A 275 7.27 11.67 19.15
C PRO A 275 7.93 10.59 20.02
N GLN A 276 7.17 9.55 20.41
CA GLN A 276 7.67 8.48 21.26
C GLN A 276 8.80 7.67 20.58
N GLN A 277 8.63 7.32 19.31
CA GLN A 277 9.63 6.62 18.51
C GLN A 277 10.88 7.47 18.31
N VAL A 278 10.72 8.77 18.07
CA VAL A 278 11.85 9.69 17.97
C VAL A 278 12.59 9.77 19.31
N SER A 279 11.87 9.90 20.43
CA SER A 279 12.47 9.93 21.76
C SER A 279 13.29 8.69 22.09
N GLN A 280 12.78 7.50 21.73
CA GLN A 280 13.51 6.25 21.89
C GLN A 280 14.79 6.22 21.05
N MET A 281 14.75 6.77 19.83
CA MET A 281 15.88 6.76 18.91
C MET A 281 16.98 7.76 19.30
N ILE A 282 16.62 8.95 19.80
CA ILE A 282 17.60 9.99 20.16
C ILE A 282 17.99 9.99 21.65
N GLY A 283 17.29 9.24 22.49
CA GLY A 283 17.54 9.18 23.94
C GLY A 283 17.12 10.44 24.71
N SER A 284 16.21 11.25 24.15
CA SER A 284 15.72 12.50 24.76
C SER A 284 14.21 12.64 24.56
N GLU A 285 13.51 13.17 25.55
CA GLU A 285 12.06 13.34 25.51
C GLU A 285 11.65 14.42 24.50
N ILE A 286 10.74 14.05 23.59
CA ILE A 286 10.14 14.91 22.58
C ILE A 286 8.66 15.01 22.92
N ALA A 287 8.22 16.21 23.31
CA ALA A 287 6.83 16.44 23.65
C ALA A 287 5.92 16.25 22.42
N PRO A 288 4.72 15.64 22.58
CA PRO A 288 3.75 15.51 21.50
C PRO A 288 3.08 16.86 21.21
N GLN A 289 3.49 17.49 20.12
CA GLN A 289 2.99 18.78 19.63
C GLN A 289 2.80 18.71 18.11
N LEU A 290 2.15 19.70 17.50
CA LEU A 290 1.98 19.72 16.04
C LEU A 290 3.32 19.58 15.30
N GLN A 291 4.36 20.28 15.76
CA GLN A 291 5.68 20.29 15.15
C GLN A 291 6.38 18.93 15.17
N THR A 292 5.99 18.06 16.09
CA THR A 292 6.64 16.76 16.36
C THR A 292 5.72 15.58 16.13
N CYS A 293 4.42 15.79 15.84
CA CYS A 293 3.43 14.72 15.78
C CYS A 293 3.74 13.69 14.69
N ARG A 294 4.38 14.12 13.61
CA ARG A 294 4.92 13.27 12.53
C ARG A 294 6.30 13.79 12.15
N VAL A 295 7.31 12.94 12.29
CA VAL A 295 8.70 13.29 12.03
C VAL A 295 9.25 12.40 10.93
N ALA A 296 9.90 13.02 9.94
CA ALA A 296 10.47 12.31 8.82
C ALA A 296 11.84 11.75 9.21
N GLN A 297 11.99 10.43 9.18
CA GLN A 297 13.28 9.78 9.14
C GLN A 297 13.67 9.58 7.67
N ILE A 298 14.69 10.31 7.23
CA ILE A 298 15.19 10.26 5.85
C ILE A 298 16.63 9.77 5.92
N HIS A 299 16.93 8.70 5.17
CA HIS A 299 18.15 7.91 5.39
C HIS A 299 18.22 7.46 6.86
N ASN A 300 19.25 7.88 7.61
CA ASN A 300 19.45 7.57 9.03
C ASN A 300 19.32 8.81 9.94
N GLN A 301 18.72 9.89 9.44
CA GLN A 301 18.60 11.16 10.15
C GLN A 301 17.14 11.57 10.30
N VAL A 302 16.88 12.40 11.31
CA VAL A 302 15.55 12.86 11.71
C VAL A 302 15.36 14.31 11.31
N PHE A 303 14.24 14.60 10.63
CA PHE A 303 13.89 15.93 10.16
C PHE A 303 12.45 16.28 10.56
N PHE A 304 12.30 17.46 11.16
CA PHE A 304 11.01 17.97 11.63
C PHE A 304 10.28 18.73 10.51
N THR A 305 9.91 18.01 9.44
CA THR A 305 9.18 18.61 8.30
C THR A 305 7.85 19.22 8.72
N THR A 306 7.13 18.56 9.65
CA THR A 306 5.88 19.10 10.20
C THR A 306 6.11 20.37 11.01
N GLY A 307 7.25 20.45 11.72
CA GLY A 307 7.72 21.67 12.37
C GLY A 307 7.94 22.81 11.39
N HIS A 308 8.65 22.57 10.29
CA HIS A 308 8.87 23.58 9.24
C HIS A 308 7.55 24.10 8.64
N ILE A 309 6.61 23.19 8.32
CA ILE A 309 5.29 23.57 7.79
C ILE A 309 4.48 24.37 8.82
N ALA A 310 4.47 23.93 10.09
CA ALA A 310 3.77 24.63 11.16
C ALA A 310 4.34 26.04 11.39
N ASP A 311 5.67 26.19 11.39
CA ASP A 311 6.31 27.49 11.54
C ASP A 311 6.00 28.40 10.34
N PHE A 312 6.00 27.87 9.12
CA PHE A 312 5.64 28.65 7.93
C PHE A 312 4.21 29.20 8.02
N LEU A 313 3.26 28.35 8.42
CA LEU A 313 1.84 28.70 8.50
C LEU A 313 1.52 29.63 9.68
N PHE A 314 2.12 29.39 10.85
CA PHE A 314 1.66 29.99 12.11
C PHE A 314 2.66 30.92 12.81
N ALA A 315 3.96 30.82 12.54
CA ALA A 315 4.93 31.68 13.21
C ALA A 315 4.81 33.14 12.73
N PRO A 316 5.12 34.16 13.55
CA PRO A 316 5.00 35.56 13.16
C PRO A 316 5.81 35.94 11.91
N VAL A 317 6.95 35.27 11.68
CA VAL A 317 7.85 35.53 10.55
C VAL A 317 8.29 34.20 9.94
N ILE A 318 8.25 34.13 8.60
CA ILE A 318 8.77 32.99 7.83
C ILE A 318 10.30 33.12 7.78
N GLN A 319 11.01 32.19 8.43
CA GLN A 319 12.47 32.22 8.53
C GLN A 319 13.18 31.65 7.29
N THR A 320 12.62 30.58 6.71
CA THR A 320 13.28 29.82 5.64
C THR A 320 12.23 29.33 4.64
N SER A 321 12.55 29.36 3.35
CA SER A 321 11.66 28.80 2.31
C SER A 321 11.71 27.28 2.33
N SER A 322 10.66 26.61 1.85
CA SER A 322 10.66 25.14 1.78
C SER A 322 11.75 24.62 0.84
N LEU A 323 12.06 25.35 -0.23
CA LEU A 323 13.16 25.03 -1.13
C LEU A 323 14.53 25.11 -0.44
N GLN A 324 14.77 26.14 0.37
CA GLN A 324 16.03 26.29 1.12
C GLN A 324 16.17 25.18 2.16
N TYR A 325 15.11 24.93 2.93
CA TYR A 325 15.06 23.85 3.91
C TYR A 325 15.37 22.49 3.26
N ALA A 326 14.70 22.16 2.16
CA ALA A 326 14.91 20.91 1.44
C ALA A 326 16.34 20.79 0.87
N LYS A 327 16.86 21.85 0.22
CA LYS A 327 18.22 21.83 -0.36
C LYS A 327 19.30 21.59 0.68
N GLN A 328 19.18 22.20 1.86
CA GLN A 328 20.12 21.97 2.95
C GLN A 328 20.16 20.49 3.34
N ILE A 329 18.99 19.91 3.62
CA ILE A 329 18.86 18.51 4.02
C ILE A 329 19.36 17.56 2.93
N ILE A 330 18.97 17.80 1.68
CA ILE A 330 19.43 16.99 0.54
C ILE A 330 20.96 17.02 0.46
N ASN A 331 21.57 18.20 0.51
CA ASN A 331 23.03 18.33 0.45
C ASN A 331 23.73 17.61 1.61
N ASP A 332 23.13 17.61 2.81
CA ASP A 332 23.70 16.92 3.96
C ASP A 332 23.59 15.40 3.84
N ILE A 333 22.48 14.89 3.30
CA ILE A 333 22.31 13.47 3.02
C ILE A 333 23.26 13.02 1.89
N LEU A 334 23.38 13.78 0.80
CA LEU A 334 24.22 13.43 -0.35
C LEU A 334 25.70 13.24 0.03
N LYS A 335 26.18 13.87 1.09
CA LYS A 335 27.56 13.72 1.59
C LYS A 335 27.83 12.37 2.24
N VAL A 336 26.80 11.71 2.77
CA VAL A 336 26.95 10.52 3.63
C VAL A 336 26.18 9.29 3.12
N ARG A 337 25.22 9.47 2.22
CA ARG A 337 24.41 8.36 1.72
C ARG A 337 25.24 7.40 0.88
N THR A 338 24.83 6.14 0.88
CA THR A 338 25.22 5.20 -0.17
C THR A 338 24.24 5.29 -1.34
N PRO A 339 24.71 5.37 -2.59
CA PRO A 339 23.88 5.29 -3.77
C PRO A 339 22.98 4.05 -3.81
N LEU A 340 21.80 4.20 -4.41
CA LEU A 340 20.89 3.10 -4.74
C LEU A 340 20.92 2.86 -6.25
N TYR A 341 20.93 1.59 -6.65
CA TYR A 341 20.91 1.16 -8.05
C TYR A 341 19.75 0.20 -8.28
N LEU A 342 19.15 0.19 -9.47
CA LEU A 342 18.09 -0.78 -9.80
C LEU A 342 18.70 -2.02 -10.44
N ALA A 343 18.28 -3.20 -9.98
CA ALA A 343 18.72 -4.46 -10.57
C ALA A 343 18.00 -4.70 -11.90
N HIS A 344 18.71 -4.64 -13.03
CA HIS A 344 18.13 -4.98 -14.32
C HIS A 344 18.74 -6.26 -14.89
N PRO A 345 17.95 -7.07 -15.63
CA PRO A 345 18.52 -8.15 -16.41
C PRO A 345 19.48 -7.57 -17.45
N SER A 346 20.70 -8.12 -17.49
CA SER A 346 21.71 -7.71 -18.45
C SER A 346 21.53 -8.47 -19.76
N LYS A 347 21.74 -7.79 -20.89
CA LYS A 347 21.75 -8.43 -22.21
C LYS A 347 23.09 -9.07 -22.57
N SER A 348 24.14 -8.79 -21.79
CA SER A 348 25.45 -9.38 -22.03
C SER A 348 25.41 -10.87 -21.68
N SER A 349 26.11 -11.71 -22.44
CA SER A 349 26.35 -13.11 -22.08
C SER A 349 27.65 -13.31 -21.28
N THR A 350 28.44 -12.24 -21.08
CA THR A 350 29.74 -12.31 -20.38
C THR A 350 29.62 -12.60 -18.88
N TYR A 351 28.43 -12.45 -18.31
CA TYR A 351 28.19 -12.69 -16.89
C TYR A 351 28.42 -14.14 -16.45
N GLN A 352 28.31 -15.10 -17.37
CA GLN A 352 28.51 -16.52 -17.06
C GLN A 352 29.94 -16.84 -16.60
N THR A 353 30.92 -16.03 -17.02
CA THR A 353 32.32 -16.16 -16.62
C THR A 353 32.73 -15.13 -15.57
N SER A 354 31.79 -14.36 -15.03
CA SER A 354 32.08 -13.33 -14.04
C SER A 354 32.47 -13.94 -12.70
N VAL A 355 33.41 -13.30 -12.02
CA VAL A 355 33.79 -13.63 -10.63
C VAL A 355 32.64 -13.43 -9.64
N PHE A 356 31.57 -12.75 -10.04
CA PHE A 356 30.37 -12.50 -9.23
C PHE A 356 29.19 -13.42 -9.60
N HIS A 357 29.35 -14.28 -10.60
CA HIS A 357 28.28 -15.13 -11.11
C HIS A 357 27.65 -15.98 -9.99
N ASP A 358 28.46 -16.76 -9.28
CA ASP A 358 27.95 -17.77 -8.35
C ASP A 358 27.23 -17.16 -7.16
N VAL A 359 27.76 -16.06 -6.60
CA VAL A 359 27.14 -15.38 -5.47
C VAL A 359 25.81 -14.70 -5.85
N LEU A 360 25.75 -14.08 -7.03
CA LEU A 360 24.52 -13.43 -7.52
C LEU A 360 23.46 -14.47 -7.89
N HIS A 361 23.86 -15.56 -8.55
CA HIS A 361 22.97 -16.69 -8.86
C HIS A 361 22.41 -17.32 -7.58
N GLN A 362 23.26 -17.57 -6.58
CA GLN A 362 22.84 -18.08 -5.27
C GLN A 362 21.82 -17.16 -4.59
N ALA A 363 22.01 -15.84 -4.68
CA ALA A 363 21.07 -14.86 -4.12
C ALA A 363 19.72 -14.91 -4.83
N GLY A 364 19.71 -15.02 -6.16
CA GLY A 364 18.49 -15.22 -6.94
C GLY A 364 17.77 -16.52 -6.60
N PHE A 365 18.52 -17.60 -6.42
CA PHE A 365 17.96 -18.90 -6.05
C PHE A 365 17.29 -18.86 -4.67
N LEU A 366 17.95 -18.26 -3.67
CA LEU A 366 17.36 -18.03 -2.35
C LEU A 366 16.11 -17.15 -2.43
N LEU A 367 16.12 -16.11 -3.27
CA LEU A 367 14.95 -15.26 -3.46
C LEU A 367 13.74 -16.05 -4.01
N GLY A 368 13.97 -16.91 -5.00
CA GLY A 368 12.95 -17.82 -5.51
C GLY A 368 12.38 -18.72 -4.42
N TYR A 369 13.25 -19.28 -3.57
CA TYR A 369 12.85 -20.10 -2.42
C TYR A 369 11.98 -19.34 -1.43
N VAL A 370 12.38 -18.16 -0.97
CA VAL A 370 11.62 -17.42 0.06
C VAL A 370 10.26 -16.96 -0.44
N PHE A 371 10.10 -16.61 -1.71
CA PHE A 371 8.79 -16.27 -2.27
C PHE A 371 7.82 -17.46 -2.32
N GLN A 372 8.30 -18.70 -2.33
CA GLN A 372 7.43 -19.88 -2.17
C GLN A 372 6.80 -19.98 -0.78
N PHE A 373 7.45 -19.44 0.26
CA PHE A 373 6.88 -19.38 1.62
C PHE A 373 5.91 -18.22 1.80
N ILE A 374 6.07 -17.14 1.04
CA ILE A 374 5.19 -15.97 1.17
C ILE A 374 3.89 -16.20 0.39
N HIS A 375 4.00 -16.67 -0.86
CA HIS A 375 2.88 -16.78 -1.79
C HIS A 375 2.67 -18.20 -2.37
N GLY A 376 3.72 -19.01 -2.44
CA GLY A 376 3.70 -20.29 -3.15
C GLY A 376 2.97 -21.42 -2.42
N VAL A 377 3.67 -22.52 -2.17
CA VAL A 377 3.05 -23.79 -1.68
C VAL A 377 2.58 -23.70 -0.22
N MET A 378 3.17 -22.80 0.57
CA MET A 378 2.79 -22.55 1.96
C MET A 378 2.39 -21.08 2.11
N PRO A 379 1.31 -20.62 1.46
CA PRO A 379 0.99 -19.20 1.44
C PRO A 379 0.72 -18.70 2.85
N ARG A 380 1.18 -17.48 3.12
CA ARG A 380 0.93 -16.82 4.40
C ARG A 380 -0.57 -16.64 4.61
N HIS A 381 -1.08 -17.08 5.76
CA HIS A 381 -2.50 -16.96 6.14
C HIS A 381 -2.77 -15.86 7.19
N ASP A 382 -1.72 -15.36 7.85
CA ASP A 382 -1.80 -14.28 8.83
C ASP A 382 -0.96 -13.08 8.36
N PRO A 383 -1.53 -11.87 8.23
CA PRO A 383 -0.78 -10.67 7.87
C PRO A 383 0.34 -10.32 8.87
N ASN A 384 0.40 -10.91 10.06
CA ASN A 384 1.46 -10.67 11.06
C ASN A 384 2.56 -11.75 11.10
N ALA A 385 2.41 -12.87 10.38
CA ALA A 385 3.38 -13.97 10.39
C ALA A 385 4.69 -13.66 9.62
N SER A 386 5.81 -13.46 10.30
CA SER A 386 7.11 -13.28 9.64
C SER A 386 7.74 -14.60 9.20
N MET A 387 8.46 -14.58 8.08
CA MET A 387 9.37 -15.63 7.66
C MET A 387 10.57 -15.72 8.61
N ASP A 388 11.04 -16.94 8.88
CA ASP A 388 12.34 -17.17 9.52
C ASP A 388 13.44 -16.67 8.59
N PRO A 389 14.34 -15.78 9.05
CA PRO A 389 15.52 -15.41 8.29
C PRO A 389 16.29 -16.65 7.83
N THR A 390 16.68 -16.68 6.57
CA THR A 390 17.23 -17.88 5.93
C THR A 390 18.52 -17.56 5.20
N SER A 391 19.59 -18.30 5.48
CA SER A 391 20.83 -18.27 4.70
C SER A 391 20.91 -19.41 3.69
N PHE A 392 21.66 -19.18 2.62
CA PHE A 392 21.89 -20.16 1.57
C PHE A 392 23.36 -20.15 1.12
N PRO A 393 24.27 -20.73 1.93
CA PRO A 393 25.67 -20.87 1.55
C PRO A 393 25.86 -21.93 0.45
N PRO A 394 27.08 -22.03 -0.13
CA PRO A 394 27.47 -23.12 -1.02
C PRO A 394 27.14 -24.49 -0.41
N GLY A 395 26.71 -25.44 -1.26
CA GLY A 395 26.29 -26.78 -0.82
C GLY A 395 24.78 -26.99 -0.76
N ASN A 396 23.98 -26.07 -1.34
CA ASN A 396 22.54 -26.22 -1.58
C ASN A 396 21.71 -26.54 -0.33
N THR A 397 22.11 -26.01 0.84
CA THR A 397 21.39 -26.20 2.10
C THR A 397 20.85 -24.88 2.62
N PHE A 398 19.55 -24.82 2.89
CA PHE A 398 18.91 -23.68 3.54
C PHE A 398 19.11 -23.74 5.05
N ILE A 399 19.60 -22.65 5.64
CA ILE A 399 19.84 -22.52 7.08
C ILE A 399 18.88 -21.48 7.63
N LYS A 400 17.93 -21.89 8.49
CA LYS A 400 16.99 -20.99 9.16
C LYS A 400 17.58 -20.46 10.46
N HIS A 401 17.38 -19.18 10.73
CA HIS A 401 17.83 -18.49 11.95
C HIS A 401 16.63 -18.14 12.83
N MET A 402 16.27 -19.06 13.72
CA MET A 402 15.08 -18.91 14.59
C MET A 402 15.22 -17.75 15.59
N ASP A 403 16.44 -17.33 15.91
CA ASP A 403 16.75 -16.21 16.82
C ASP A 403 16.57 -14.84 16.15
N GLY A 404 16.16 -14.79 14.87
CA GLY A 404 15.93 -13.57 14.13
C GLY A 404 17.11 -13.15 13.24
N PRO A 405 16.97 -12.00 12.55
CA PRO A 405 17.89 -11.61 11.49
C PRO A 405 19.30 -11.29 12.01
N ASP A 406 19.43 -10.78 13.23
CA ASP A 406 20.73 -10.42 13.81
C ASP A 406 21.69 -11.62 13.93
N ALA A 407 21.16 -12.81 14.24
CA ALA A 407 21.95 -14.03 14.30
C ALA A 407 22.49 -14.42 12.93
N GLY A 408 21.65 -14.36 11.89
CA GLY A 408 22.05 -14.62 10.51
C GLY A 408 23.04 -13.60 9.97
N LEU A 409 22.84 -12.32 10.26
CA LEU A 409 23.75 -11.24 9.89
C LEU A 409 25.12 -11.41 10.55
N LYS A 410 25.16 -11.77 11.83
CA LYS A 410 26.39 -12.06 12.56
C LYS A 410 27.13 -13.27 11.98
N GLN A 411 26.40 -14.34 11.59
CA GLN A 411 27.03 -15.49 10.92
C GLN A 411 27.61 -15.09 9.56
N LEU A 412 26.90 -14.23 8.81
CA LEU A 412 27.34 -13.70 7.54
C LEU A 412 28.60 -12.83 7.68
N GLU A 413 28.72 -12.07 8.78
CA GLU A 413 29.91 -11.27 9.08
C GLU A 413 31.11 -12.12 9.52
N LEU A 414 30.89 -13.08 10.42
CA LEU A 414 31.98 -13.90 10.99
C LEU A 414 32.48 -14.99 10.03
N ASN A 415 31.65 -15.44 9.10
CA ASN A 415 31.91 -16.55 8.18
C ASN A 415 32.66 -17.76 8.82
N PRO A 416 32.15 -18.35 9.92
CA PRO A 416 32.91 -19.34 10.69
C PRO A 416 33.15 -20.67 9.95
N GLN A 417 32.50 -20.87 8.81
CA GLN A 417 32.66 -22.04 7.95
C GLN A 417 33.61 -21.79 6.76
N ASP A 418 34.21 -20.60 6.67
CA ASP A 418 35.12 -20.20 5.58
C ASP A 418 34.52 -20.41 4.17
N TYR A 419 33.22 -20.13 4.01
CA TYR A 419 32.58 -20.21 2.71
C TYR A 419 33.15 -19.15 1.76
N PRO A 420 33.26 -19.42 0.43
CA PRO A 420 33.68 -18.43 -0.56
C PRO A 420 32.67 -17.29 -0.72
N TYR A 421 31.39 -17.57 -0.47
CA TYR A 421 30.30 -16.60 -0.46
C TYR A 421 29.14 -17.14 0.39
N ASN A 422 28.22 -16.27 0.78
CA ASN A 422 26.98 -16.65 1.45
C ASN A 422 25.93 -15.56 1.23
N VAL A 423 24.65 -15.93 1.31
CA VAL A 423 23.52 -15.02 1.16
C VAL A 423 22.55 -15.25 2.31
N MET A 424 21.98 -14.17 2.84
CA MET A 424 20.96 -14.21 3.87
C MET A 424 19.73 -13.41 3.41
N ALA A 425 18.54 -13.99 3.57
CA ALA A 425 17.26 -13.37 3.28
C ALA A 425 16.43 -13.19 4.57
N TYR A 426 15.75 -12.05 4.71
CA TYR A 426 14.71 -11.85 5.73
C TYR A 426 13.69 -10.80 5.29
N GLU A 427 12.51 -10.79 5.92
CA GLU A 427 11.48 -9.79 5.64
C GLU A 427 11.75 -8.46 6.35
N MET A 428 11.51 -7.36 5.65
CA MET A 428 11.55 -6.00 6.19
C MET A 428 10.51 -5.13 5.48
N TYR A 429 10.50 -3.84 5.76
CA TYR A 429 9.71 -2.86 5.01
C TYR A 429 10.61 -2.03 4.09
N ALA A 430 10.21 -1.91 2.82
CA ALA A 430 10.74 -0.91 1.92
C ALA A 430 9.97 0.41 2.15
N CYS A 431 10.67 1.42 2.65
CA CYS A 431 10.13 2.75 2.92
C CYS A 431 10.55 3.72 1.80
N LEU A 432 10.03 3.52 0.58
CA LEU A 432 10.32 4.38 -0.56
C LEU A 432 9.64 5.75 -0.40
N PRO A 433 10.16 6.83 -1.01
CA PRO A 433 9.58 8.18 -0.87
C PRO A 433 8.08 8.27 -1.16
N HIS A 434 7.59 7.46 -2.10
CA HIS A 434 6.21 7.46 -2.56
C HIS A 434 5.40 6.25 -2.08
N LEU A 435 6.04 5.29 -1.40
CA LEU A 435 5.42 4.01 -1.08
C LEU A 435 6.13 3.33 0.10
N ARG A 436 5.36 2.94 1.11
CA ARG A 436 5.76 1.92 2.07
C ARG A 436 5.15 0.59 1.66
N THR A 437 5.97 -0.47 1.58
CA THR A 437 5.51 -1.84 1.31
C THR A 437 6.41 -2.89 1.97
N ASP A 438 5.97 -4.13 2.00
CA ASP A 438 6.80 -5.26 2.46
C ASP A 438 7.94 -5.52 1.47
N ALA A 439 9.04 -6.08 1.95
CA ALA A 439 10.20 -6.36 1.13
C ALA A 439 11.01 -7.54 1.64
N ILE A 440 11.68 -8.23 0.72
CA ILE A 440 12.74 -9.16 1.07
C ILE A 440 14.07 -8.40 1.07
N SER A 441 14.73 -8.45 2.20
CA SER A 441 16.11 -8.01 2.39
C SER A 441 17.04 -9.17 2.10
N LEU A 442 17.99 -8.98 1.17
CA LEU A 442 19.04 -9.93 0.85
C LEU A 442 20.40 -9.30 1.17
N HIS A 443 21.12 -9.90 2.10
CA HIS A 443 22.52 -9.58 2.37
C HIS A 443 23.40 -10.59 1.67
N ILE A 444 24.18 -10.10 0.72
CA ILE A 444 25.02 -10.89 -0.16
C ILE A 444 26.48 -10.63 0.24
N ARG A 445 27.21 -11.72 0.54
CA ARG A 445 28.64 -11.66 0.82
C ARG A 445 29.41 -12.56 -0.13
N GLN A 446 30.44 -12.02 -0.73
CA GLN A 446 31.53 -12.77 -1.32
C GLN A 446 32.80 -12.44 -0.54
N TYR A 447 33.60 -13.45 -0.20
CA TYR A 447 34.81 -13.30 0.61
C TYR A 447 36.06 -13.47 -0.26
N GLY A 448 37.21 -13.00 0.24
CA GLY A 448 38.49 -13.11 -0.45
C GLY A 448 38.83 -11.93 -1.36
N GLU A 449 39.55 -12.21 -2.45
CA GLU A 449 40.14 -11.19 -3.34
C GLU A 449 39.07 -10.28 -3.96
N HIS A 450 38.00 -10.88 -4.50
CA HIS A 450 36.85 -10.19 -5.08
C HIS A 450 35.69 -10.06 -4.07
N ALA A 451 35.98 -9.55 -2.88
CA ALA A 451 34.98 -9.40 -1.83
C ALA A 451 33.84 -8.44 -2.23
N ILE A 452 32.61 -8.88 -1.98
CA ILE A 452 31.38 -8.09 -2.14
C ILE A 452 30.63 -8.08 -0.82
N ASN A 453 30.07 -6.92 -0.50
CA ASN A 453 29.13 -6.67 0.58
C ASN A 453 27.95 -5.87 0.03
N LEU A 454 26.95 -6.59 -0.45
CA LEU A 454 25.82 -6.02 -1.16
C LEU A 454 24.53 -6.23 -0.37
N HIS A 455 23.70 -5.19 -0.30
CA HIS A 455 22.33 -5.27 0.20
C HIS A 455 21.39 -5.10 -0.99
N VAL A 456 20.55 -6.11 -1.23
CA VAL A 456 19.49 -6.07 -2.24
C VAL A 456 18.14 -6.06 -1.52
N VAL A 457 17.27 -5.16 -1.92
CA VAL A 457 15.90 -5.07 -1.41
C VAL A 457 14.94 -5.36 -2.56
N VAL A 458 14.01 -6.28 -2.33
CA VAL A 458 12.99 -6.69 -3.29
C VAL A 458 11.61 -6.34 -2.71
N PRO A 459 11.06 -5.15 -3.04
CA PRO A 459 9.75 -4.76 -2.55
C PRO A 459 8.65 -5.61 -3.18
N TYR A 460 7.60 -5.87 -2.42
CA TYR A 460 6.44 -6.61 -2.89
C TYR A 460 5.18 -6.16 -2.13
N PHE A 461 4.00 -6.33 -2.75
CA PHE A 461 2.73 -6.26 -2.05
C PHE A 461 2.34 -7.65 -1.55
N PRO A 462 2.01 -7.83 -0.26
CA PRO A 462 1.54 -9.12 0.24
C PRO A 462 0.14 -9.44 -0.32
N VAL A 463 -0.28 -10.71 -0.22
CA VAL A 463 -1.62 -11.19 -0.64
C VAL A 463 -2.74 -10.40 0.03
N PHE A 464 -2.50 -9.87 1.24
CA PHE A 464 -3.45 -9.10 2.02
C PHE A 464 -3.59 -7.65 1.55
N ASP A 465 -2.63 -7.12 0.79
CA ASP A 465 -2.73 -5.80 0.19
C ASP A 465 -3.89 -5.77 -0.81
N TYR A 466 -4.62 -4.65 -0.86
CA TYR A 466 -5.75 -4.52 -1.77
C TYR A 466 -5.32 -4.62 -3.24
N ARG A 467 -4.08 -4.25 -3.59
CA ARG A 467 -3.53 -4.36 -4.95
C ARG A 467 -3.20 -5.80 -5.37
N GLY A 468 -3.36 -6.77 -4.47
CA GLY A 468 -2.98 -8.15 -4.68
C GLY A 468 -1.46 -8.37 -4.66
N PHE A 469 -1.04 -9.63 -4.73
CA PHE A 469 0.37 -9.97 -4.64
C PHE A 469 1.13 -9.59 -5.91
N GLN A 470 2.14 -8.72 -5.75
CA GLN A 470 2.99 -8.24 -6.83
C GLN A 470 4.42 -8.09 -6.32
N ILE A 471 5.39 -8.53 -7.11
CA ILE A 471 6.82 -8.32 -6.84
C ILE A 471 7.27 -7.12 -7.67
N LEU A 472 7.83 -6.11 -7.01
CA LEU A 472 8.27 -4.87 -7.65
C LEU A 472 9.74 -4.97 -8.06
N GLN A 473 10.20 -3.95 -8.78
CA GLN A 473 11.58 -3.84 -9.27
C GLN A 473 12.58 -3.87 -8.09
N PRO A 474 13.55 -4.81 -8.02
CA PRO A 474 14.57 -4.78 -6.98
C PRO A 474 15.52 -3.60 -7.11
N TYR A 475 16.06 -3.17 -5.98
CA TYR A 475 17.14 -2.19 -5.89
C TYR A 475 18.22 -2.66 -4.94
N LEU A 476 19.42 -2.10 -5.06
CA LEU A 476 20.60 -2.53 -4.34
C LEU A 476 21.52 -1.37 -3.96
N SER A 477 22.31 -1.59 -2.92
CA SER A 477 23.36 -0.68 -2.46
C SER A 477 24.56 -1.46 -1.96
N ALA A 478 25.76 -0.90 -2.19
CA ALA A 478 26.95 -1.36 -1.49
C ALA A 478 26.83 -1.10 0.01
N CYS A 479 27.41 -1.95 0.87
CA CYS A 479 27.57 -1.62 2.28
C CYS A 479 29.02 -1.31 2.66
N ASP A 480 29.93 -1.29 1.69
CA ASP A 480 31.29 -0.76 1.85
C ASP A 480 31.83 -0.12 0.57
N SER A 481 32.90 0.66 0.71
CA SER A 481 33.51 1.41 -0.39
C SER A 481 34.13 0.51 -1.46
N LYS A 482 34.61 -0.70 -1.09
CA LYS A 482 35.17 -1.66 -2.04
C LYS A 482 34.09 -2.17 -2.98
N THR A 483 32.93 -2.54 -2.44
CA THR A 483 31.79 -2.99 -3.23
C THR A 483 31.25 -1.87 -4.12
N GLU A 484 31.23 -0.63 -3.63
CA GLU A 484 30.79 0.53 -4.42
C GLU A 484 31.68 0.76 -5.65
N GLN A 485 32.99 0.53 -5.54
CA GLN A 485 33.93 0.63 -6.68
C GLN A 485 33.67 -0.44 -7.74
N GLU A 486 33.26 -1.64 -7.33
CA GLU A 486 32.93 -2.76 -8.22
C GLU A 486 31.49 -2.69 -8.76
N MET A 487 30.69 -1.71 -8.32
CA MET A 487 29.26 -1.64 -8.62
C MET A 487 28.93 -1.67 -10.12
N PRO A 488 29.63 -0.94 -11.02
CA PRO A 488 29.36 -1.03 -12.46
C PRO A 488 29.49 -2.46 -12.99
N LEU A 489 30.53 -3.18 -12.55
CA LEU A 489 30.76 -4.57 -12.94
C LEU A 489 29.71 -5.50 -12.32
N ILE A 490 29.30 -5.28 -11.07
CA ILE A 490 28.21 -6.03 -10.43
C ILE A 490 26.91 -5.85 -11.24
N LEU A 491 26.57 -4.62 -11.63
CA LEU A 491 25.38 -4.28 -12.41
C LEU A 491 25.38 -4.96 -13.78
N GLU A 492 26.51 -4.98 -14.49
CA GLU A 492 26.65 -5.69 -15.77
C GLU A 492 26.40 -7.21 -15.65
N ASN A 493 26.62 -7.78 -14.47
CA ASN A 493 26.49 -9.20 -14.17
C ASN A 493 25.19 -9.59 -13.46
N MET A 494 24.25 -8.65 -13.27
CA MET A 494 22.98 -8.91 -12.57
C MET A 494 22.07 -9.92 -13.26
N GLN A 495 22.34 -10.31 -14.52
CA GLN A 495 21.64 -11.42 -15.15
C GLN A 495 21.78 -12.74 -14.35
N ALA A 496 22.93 -12.98 -13.70
CA ALA A 496 23.14 -14.15 -12.86
C ALA A 496 22.08 -14.26 -11.74
N PHE A 497 21.70 -13.13 -11.14
CA PHE A 497 20.65 -13.07 -10.12
C PHE A 497 19.29 -13.48 -10.66
N PHE A 498 18.88 -12.95 -11.81
CA PHE A 498 17.61 -13.34 -12.42
C PHE A 498 17.61 -14.81 -12.88
N ASP A 499 18.74 -15.29 -13.39
CA ASP A 499 18.92 -16.70 -13.75
C ASP A 499 18.84 -17.61 -12.53
N GLY A 500 19.33 -17.18 -11.37
CA GLY A 500 19.17 -17.88 -10.10
C GLY A 500 17.71 -18.11 -9.72
N ILE A 501 16.88 -17.07 -9.86
CA ILE A 501 15.43 -17.13 -9.62
C ILE A 501 14.79 -18.12 -10.60
N HIS A 502 15.11 -18.00 -11.89
CA HIS A 502 14.58 -18.89 -12.92
C HIS A 502 15.02 -20.34 -12.73
N THR A 503 16.25 -20.57 -12.27
CA THR A 503 16.79 -21.91 -11.98
C THR A 503 15.99 -22.57 -10.86
N PHE A 504 15.66 -21.81 -9.80
CA PHE A 504 14.80 -22.30 -8.73
C PHE A 504 13.38 -22.65 -9.23
N GLU A 505 12.80 -21.80 -10.09
CA GLU A 505 11.43 -22.01 -10.58
C GLU A 505 11.30 -23.01 -11.73
N MET A 506 12.39 -23.31 -12.44
CA MET A 506 12.41 -24.22 -13.59
C MET A 506 11.74 -25.58 -13.32
N PRO A 507 12.03 -26.30 -12.22
CA PRO A 507 11.39 -27.58 -11.93
C PRO A 507 9.93 -27.46 -11.45
N LEU A 508 9.43 -26.24 -11.17
CA LEU A 508 8.10 -26.03 -10.63
C LEU A 508 7.03 -26.01 -11.75
N PRO A 509 5.80 -26.50 -11.46
CA PRO A 509 4.63 -26.28 -12.32
C PRO A 509 4.38 -24.79 -12.56
N THR A 510 3.77 -24.44 -13.70
CA THR A 510 3.52 -23.04 -14.11
C THR A 510 2.79 -22.23 -13.03
N GLU A 511 1.77 -22.80 -12.41
CA GLU A 511 0.98 -22.19 -11.34
C GLU A 511 1.77 -21.92 -10.05
N ARG A 512 2.97 -22.50 -9.90
CA ARG A 512 3.87 -22.31 -8.76
C ARG A 512 5.07 -21.41 -9.07
N LYS A 513 5.17 -20.88 -10.30
CA LYS A 513 6.24 -19.93 -10.67
C LYS A 513 5.87 -18.52 -10.23
N VAL A 514 6.07 -18.25 -8.94
CA VAL A 514 5.67 -17.00 -8.27
C VAL A 514 6.32 -15.78 -8.92
N TRP A 515 7.63 -15.79 -9.16
CA TRP A 515 8.32 -14.69 -9.81
C TRP A 515 7.79 -14.47 -11.23
N ALA A 516 7.71 -15.53 -12.04
CA ALA A 516 7.22 -15.43 -13.41
C ALA A 516 5.79 -14.87 -13.51
N ALA A 517 4.92 -15.22 -12.56
CA ALA A 517 3.53 -14.75 -12.54
C ALA A 517 3.37 -13.32 -11.98
N HIS A 518 4.16 -12.95 -10.97
CA HIS A 518 3.91 -11.77 -10.15
C HIS A 518 4.96 -10.66 -10.24
N TYR A 519 6.07 -10.85 -10.95
CA TYR A 519 7.05 -9.79 -11.16
C TYR A 519 6.50 -8.71 -12.11
N LYS A 520 6.26 -7.51 -11.55
CA LYS A 520 5.70 -6.33 -12.25
C LYS A 520 6.62 -5.11 -12.04
N PRO A 521 7.83 -5.08 -12.63
CA PRO A 521 8.79 -4.00 -12.39
C PRO A 521 8.30 -2.61 -12.78
N ALA A 522 7.31 -2.52 -13.67
CA ALA A 522 6.76 -1.26 -14.16
C ALA A 522 5.48 -0.78 -13.43
N SER A 523 4.91 -1.56 -12.49
CA SER A 523 3.63 -1.17 -11.86
C SER A 523 3.77 0.01 -10.90
N HIS A 524 4.92 0.13 -10.22
CA HIS A 524 5.27 1.22 -9.31
C HIS A 524 6.69 1.71 -9.58
N PRO A 525 6.89 2.54 -10.61
CA PRO A 525 8.23 2.98 -11.00
C PRO A 525 8.86 3.82 -9.90
N TYR A 526 10.17 3.64 -9.73
CA TYR A 526 10.96 4.49 -8.85
C TYR A 526 10.95 5.94 -9.34
N PRO A 527 11.00 6.92 -8.42
CA PRO A 527 11.17 8.31 -8.80
C PRO A 527 12.46 8.52 -9.60
N GLN A 528 12.46 9.44 -10.57
CA GLN A 528 13.57 9.63 -11.53
C GLN A 528 14.96 9.79 -10.88
N ASN A 529 15.04 10.46 -9.73
CA ASN A 529 16.31 10.74 -9.03
C ASN A 529 16.63 9.72 -7.91
N PHE A 530 15.83 8.66 -7.80
CA PHE A 530 15.97 7.71 -6.70
C PHE A 530 17.16 6.78 -6.89
N SER A 531 17.40 6.30 -8.12
CA SER A 531 18.50 5.41 -8.47
C SER A 531 19.57 6.13 -9.31
N GLN A 532 20.83 5.69 -9.19
CA GLN A 532 21.98 6.26 -9.91
C GLN A 532 22.43 5.46 -11.16
N ASN A 533 21.55 4.63 -11.72
CA ASN A 533 21.85 3.82 -12.90
C ASN A 533 22.35 4.62 -14.09
#